data_AF-A0A4R6XQV4-F1
#
_entry.id   AF-A0A4R6XQV4-F1
#
_cell.length_a   1.000
_cell.length_b   1.000
_cell.length_c   1.000
_cell.angle_alpha   90.00
_cell.angle_beta   90.00
_cell.angle_gamma   90.00
#
_symmetry.space_group_name_H-M   'P 1'
#
loop_
_entity.id
_entity.type
_entity.pdbx_description
1 polymer ?
#
loop_
_entity_poly.entity_id
_entity_poly.type
_entity_poly.pdbx_seq_one_letter_code
_entity_poly.pdbx_strand_id
1 'polypeptide(L)'
;MTEKRINKRVNPPDGSIVVNQINGKVLGKIIDVSAGGFLLAGREKYSAGMIFQLNLILEVNPQVSLSVGAECIWSDPQTSGLTFGGFQIIDISGQDNQTLNDIIDQIDH
;
A
#
# COMPACT_ATOMS: atom_id res chain seq x y z
N MET A 1 -11.16 0.92 21.61
CA MET A 1 -10.65 -0.35 21.09
C MET A 1 -9.23 -0.06 20.63
N THR A 2 -8.23 -0.56 21.35
CA THR A 2 -6.82 -0.22 21.06
C THR A 2 -6.37 -1.09 19.90
N GLU A 3 -6.37 -0.53 18.69
CA GLU A 3 -5.85 -1.20 17.50
C GLU A 3 -4.33 -1.38 17.67
N LYS A 4 -3.93 -2.56 18.19
CA LYS A 4 -2.51 -2.93 18.25
C LYS A 4 -2.08 -3.23 16.82
N ARG A 5 -1.11 -2.47 16.31
CA ARG A 5 -0.39 -2.82 15.08
C ARG A 5 0.20 -4.23 15.28
N ILE A 6 -0.39 -5.22 14.63
CA ILE A 6 0.04 -6.63 14.72
C ILE A 6 1.16 -6.95 13.74
N ASN A 7 1.23 -6.23 12.62
CA ASN A 7 2.16 -6.48 11.54
C ASN A 7 3.30 -5.46 11.55
N LYS A 8 4.52 -5.97 11.36
CA LYS A 8 5.71 -5.18 11.09
C LYS A 8 5.52 -4.32 9.83
N ARG A 9 5.99 -3.08 9.86
CA ARG A 9 5.94 -2.13 8.75
C ARG A 9 7.35 -1.75 8.34
N VAL A 10 7.60 -1.72 7.04
CA VAL A 10 8.87 -1.28 6.44
C VAL A 10 8.63 -0.18 5.43
N ASN A 11 9.65 0.64 5.20
CA ASN A 11 9.63 1.65 4.15
C ASN A 11 10.19 1.01 2.88
N PRO A 12 9.40 0.83 1.81
CA PRO A 12 9.92 0.25 0.59
C PRO A 12 10.88 1.21 -0.13
N PRO A 13 11.72 0.71 -1.07
CA PRO A 13 12.62 1.56 -1.84
C PRO A 13 11.91 2.72 -2.54
N ASP A 14 12.65 3.82 -2.70
CA ASP A 14 12.17 5.00 -3.42
C ASP A 14 11.70 4.64 -4.83
N GLY A 15 10.53 5.17 -5.19
CA GLY A 15 9.86 4.87 -6.47
C GLY A 15 8.74 3.84 -6.35
N SER A 16 8.59 3.17 -5.21
CA SER A 16 7.47 2.26 -4.96
C SER A 16 6.12 3.00 -4.97
N ILE A 17 5.17 2.54 -5.77
CA ILE A 17 3.91 3.21 -6.05
C ILE A 17 2.71 2.27 -6.00
N VAL A 18 1.52 2.86 -5.91
CA VAL A 18 0.25 2.15 -6.04
C VAL A 18 -0.47 2.58 -7.31
N VAL A 19 -0.96 1.60 -8.07
CA VAL A 19 -1.71 1.82 -9.31
C VAL A 19 -3.10 1.21 -9.19
N ASN A 20 -4.12 1.95 -9.60
CA ASN A 20 -5.49 1.44 -9.68
C ASN A 20 -5.63 0.51 -10.88
N GLN A 21 -6.04 -0.75 -10.67
CA GLN A 21 -6.14 -1.74 -11.74
C GLN A 21 -7.23 -1.43 -12.76
N ILE A 22 -8.31 -0.77 -12.34
CA ILE A 22 -9.49 -0.52 -13.19
C ILE A 22 -9.17 0.50 -14.29
N ASN A 23 -8.38 1.53 -13.97
CA ASN A 23 -8.12 2.65 -14.87
C ASN A 23 -6.63 2.92 -15.14
N GLY A 24 -5.72 2.13 -14.56
CA GLY A 24 -4.28 2.28 -14.72
C GLY A 24 -3.68 3.53 -14.09
N LYS A 25 -4.44 4.31 -13.30
CA LYS A 25 -3.94 5.55 -12.70
C LYS A 25 -3.07 5.27 -11.48
N VAL A 26 -1.94 5.97 -11.40
CA VAL A 26 -1.10 6.02 -10.20
C VAL A 26 -1.84 6.78 -9.10
N LEU A 27 -2.07 6.14 -7.96
CA LEU A 27 -2.72 6.73 -6.80
C LEU A 27 -1.73 7.52 -5.92
N GLY A 28 -0.48 7.06 -5.85
CA GLY A 28 0.55 7.72 -5.05
C GLY A 28 1.76 6.82 -4.76
N LYS A 29 2.63 7.32 -3.90
CA LYS A 29 3.81 6.62 -3.39
C LYS A 29 3.47 5.82 -2.14
N ILE A 30 4.07 4.64 -2.03
CA ILE A 30 4.00 3.83 -0.80
C ILE A 30 5.00 4.44 0.19
N ILE A 31 4.51 4.90 1.33
CA ILE A 31 5.34 5.44 2.43
C ILE A 31 5.83 4.32 3.32
N ASP A 32 4.91 3.41 3.68
CA ASP A 32 5.23 2.18 4.40
C ASP A 32 4.29 1.05 3.97
N VAL A 33 4.72 -0.19 4.18
CA VAL A 33 3.97 -1.40 3.84
C VAL A 33 4.15 -2.48 4.90
N SER A 34 3.10 -3.27 5.10
CA SER A 34 3.06 -4.49 5.92
C SER A 34 2.20 -5.55 5.23
N ALA A 35 2.24 -6.78 5.73
CA ALA A 35 1.38 -7.86 5.25
C ALA A 35 -0.13 -7.55 5.34
N GLY A 36 -0.55 -6.62 6.20
CA GLY A 36 -1.96 -6.27 6.39
C GLY A 36 -2.40 -4.95 5.77
N GLY A 37 -1.49 -4.17 5.18
CA GLY A 37 -1.83 -2.82 4.73
C GLY A 37 -0.63 -1.94 4.48
N PHE A 38 -0.89 -0.75 3.98
CA PHE A 38 0.12 0.21 3.57
C PHE A 38 -0.33 1.65 3.83
N LEU A 39 0.64 2.56 3.92
CA LEU A 39 0.42 4.00 3.93
C LEU A 39 0.75 4.56 2.54
N LEU A 40 -0.19 5.31 1.98
CA LEU A 40 -0.04 5.99 0.69
C LEU A 40 0.10 7.49 0.90
N ALA A 41 0.94 8.14 0.10
CA ALA A 41 0.90 9.59 -0.11
C ALA A 41 0.71 9.89 -1.60
N GLY A 42 -0.36 10.61 -1.93
CA GLY A 42 -0.75 10.87 -3.32
C GLY A 42 -1.45 12.20 -3.51
N ARG A 43 -1.78 12.54 -4.75
CA ARG A 43 -2.62 13.72 -5.08
C ARG A 43 -4.06 13.35 -5.42
N GLU A 44 -4.33 12.06 -5.59
CA GLU A 44 -5.68 11.54 -5.75
C GLU A 44 -6.45 11.66 -4.43
N LYS A 45 -7.75 11.94 -4.55
CA LYS A 45 -8.65 11.99 -3.40
C LYS A 45 -9.38 10.66 -3.27
N TYR A 46 -9.35 10.11 -2.07
CA TYR A 46 -10.11 8.93 -1.68
C TYR A 46 -10.67 9.15 -0.27
N SER A 47 -11.72 8.43 0.07
CA SER A 47 -12.42 8.54 1.36
C SER A 47 -12.37 7.21 2.10
N ALA A 48 -12.46 7.29 3.43
CA ALA A 48 -12.60 6.10 4.27
C ALA A 48 -13.81 5.25 3.80
N GLY A 49 -13.66 3.93 3.82
CA GLY A 49 -14.64 2.94 3.35
C GLY A 49 -14.61 2.68 1.84
N MET A 50 -13.80 3.41 1.05
CA MET A 50 -13.63 3.09 -0.37
C MET A 50 -12.79 1.82 -0.54
N ILE A 51 -13.30 0.89 -1.34
CA ILE A 51 -12.62 -0.36 -1.69
C ILE A 51 -12.05 -0.24 -3.11
N PHE A 52 -10.82 -0.69 -3.28
CA PHE A 52 -10.08 -0.62 -4.52
C PHE A 52 -9.47 -1.97 -4.88
N GLN A 53 -9.25 -2.16 -6.19
CA GLN A 53 -8.38 -3.19 -6.71
C GLN A 53 -7.11 -2.54 -7.25
N LEU A 54 -5.96 -2.91 -6.69
CA LEU A 54 -4.72 -2.16 -6.77
C LEU A 54 -3.54 -3.05 -7.14
N ASN A 55 -2.54 -2.48 -7.83
CA ASN A 55 -1.20 -3.02 -7.93
C ASN A 55 -0.27 -2.25 -7.01
N LEU A 56 0.38 -2.95 -6.09
CA LEU A 56 1.52 -2.42 -5.34
C LEU A 56 2.78 -2.73 -6.15
N ILE A 57 3.40 -1.70 -6.70
CA ILE A 57 4.66 -1.80 -7.45
C ILE A 57 5.77 -1.43 -6.48
N LEU A 58 6.58 -2.42 -6.12
CA LEU A 58 7.71 -2.28 -5.20
C LEU A 58 9.00 -2.27 -6.01
N GLU A 59 9.77 -1.18 -5.89
CA GLU A 59 11.05 -0.96 -6.60
C GLU A 59 12.21 -1.72 -5.94
N VAL A 60 11.99 -2.99 -5.64
CA VAL A 60 13.03 -3.95 -5.26
C VAL A 60 13.71 -4.51 -6.51
N ASN A 61 14.78 -5.30 -6.36
CA ASN A 61 15.48 -5.91 -7.50
C ASN A 61 15.38 -7.44 -7.46
N PRO A 62 14.62 -8.09 -8.37
CA PRO A 62 13.85 -7.49 -9.48
C PRO A 62 12.59 -6.77 -8.99
N GLN A 63 12.06 -5.82 -9.78
CA GLN A 63 10.82 -5.11 -9.45
C GLN A 63 9.67 -6.11 -9.28
N VAL A 64 8.84 -5.88 -8.27
CA VAL A 64 7.69 -6.75 -7.97
C VAL A 64 6.39 -5.95 -8.06
N SER A 65 5.36 -6.56 -8.65
CA SER A 65 4.01 -6.02 -8.72
C SER A 65 3.04 -7.02 -8.08
N LEU A 66 2.34 -6.61 -7.03
CA LEU A 66 1.40 -7.45 -6.27
C LEU A 66 -0.03 -6.97 -6.47
N SER A 67 -0.95 -7.89 -6.77
CA SER A 67 -2.37 -7.57 -6.90
C SER A 67 -3.09 -7.69 -5.56
N VAL A 68 -3.73 -6.61 -5.12
CA VAL A 68 -4.47 -6.57 -3.85
C VAL A 68 -5.84 -5.93 -3.99
N GLY A 69 -6.82 -6.46 -3.25
CA GLY A 69 -8.00 -5.72 -2.83
C GLY A 69 -7.69 -4.96 -1.54
N ALA A 70 -7.98 -3.66 -1.50
CA ALA A 70 -7.71 -2.86 -0.31
C ALA A 70 -8.84 -1.87 0.01
N GLU A 71 -9.11 -1.70 1.30
CA GLU A 71 -10.04 -0.70 1.84
C GLU A 71 -9.25 0.50 2.38
N CYS A 72 -9.67 1.71 2.01
CA CYS A 72 -9.18 2.93 2.66
C CYS A 72 -9.80 3.03 4.06
N ILE A 73 -8.99 2.96 5.11
CA ILE A 73 -9.45 3.06 6.50
C ILE A 73 -9.58 4.51 6.93
N TRP A 74 -8.65 5.36 6.49
CA TRP A 74 -8.66 6.78 6.75
C TRP A 74 -7.96 7.54 5.61
N SER A 75 -8.30 8.81 5.48
CA SER A 75 -7.76 9.73 4.49
C SER A 75 -7.53 11.09 5.16
N ASP A 76 -6.36 11.67 4.96
CA ASP A 76 -5.94 12.93 5.56
C ASP A 76 -5.39 13.90 4.49
N PRO A 77 -6.25 14.73 3.88
CA PRO A 77 -5.85 15.76 2.93
C PRO A 77 -5.04 16.88 3.60
N GLN A 78 -3.85 17.15 3.07
CA GLN A 78 -2.94 18.19 3.55
C GLN A 78 -3.14 19.49 2.78
N THR A 79 -2.74 20.61 3.39
CA THR A 79 -2.72 21.93 2.75
C THR A 79 -1.77 22.01 1.54
N SER A 80 -0.77 21.12 1.47
CA SER A 80 0.15 20.99 0.33
C SER A 80 -0.49 20.40 -0.93
N GLY A 81 -1.73 19.90 -0.84
CA GLY A 81 -2.40 19.17 -1.90
C GLY A 81 -2.04 17.68 -1.96
N LEU A 82 -1.19 17.20 -1.04
CA LEU A 82 -1.03 15.76 -0.80
C LEU A 82 -2.18 15.24 0.05
N THR A 83 -2.55 13.98 -0.16
CA THR A 83 -3.45 13.22 0.70
C THR A 83 -2.70 12.01 1.19
N PHE A 84 -2.67 11.83 2.52
CA PHE A 84 -2.21 10.59 3.13
C PHE A 84 -3.38 9.64 3.31
N GLY A 85 -3.15 8.35 3.11
CA GLY A 85 -4.19 7.34 3.23
C GLY A 85 -3.67 6.07 3.85
N GLY A 86 -4.33 5.61 4.91
CA GLY A 86 -4.11 4.28 5.46
C GLY A 86 -5.02 3.28 4.76
N PHE A 87 -4.42 2.24 4.18
CA PHE A 87 -5.15 1.18 3.50
C PHE A 87 -4.95 -0.15 4.21
N GLN A 88 -6.02 -0.90 4.37
CA GLN A 88 -6.01 -2.29 4.81
C GLN A 88 -6.11 -3.20 3.58
N ILE A 89 -5.22 -4.19 3.48
CA ILE A 89 -5.36 -5.25 2.48
C ILE A 89 -6.47 -6.19 2.96
N ILE A 90 -7.50 -6.35 2.14
CA ILE A 90 -8.66 -7.21 2.43
C ILE A 90 -8.69 -8.47 1.55
N ASP A 91 -7.97 -8.45 0.43
CA ASP A 91 -7.81 -9.59 -0.47
C ASP A 91 -6.42 -9.56 -1.11
N ILE A 92 -5.75 -10.72 -1.14
CA ILE A 92 -4.45 -10.92 -1.77
C ILE A 92 -4.28 -12.42 -2.03
N SER A 93 -3.68 -12.78 -3.18
CA SER A 93 -3.43 -14.19 -3.48
C SER A 93 -2.40 -14.78 -2.50
N GLY A 94 -2.45 -16.09 -2.24
CA GLY A 94 -1.48 -16.74 -1.36
C GLY A 94 -0.03 -16.58 -1.85
N GLN A 95 0.17 -16.60 -3.17
CA GLN A 95 1.48 -16.39 -3.79
C GLN A 95 1.96 -14.95 -3.60
N ASP A 96 1.13 -13.96 -3.85
CA ASP A 96 1.50 -12.54 -3.69
C ASP A 96 1.72 -12.19 -2.22
N ASN A 97 0.94 -12.78 -1.31
CA ASN A 97 1.14 -12.61 0.12
C ASN A 97 2.48 -13.20 0.58
N GLN A 98 2.86 -14.38 0.09
CA GLN A 98 4.18 -14.94 0.39
C GLN A 98 5.29 -14.01 -0.12
N THR A 99 5.20 -13.57 -1.38
CA THR A 99 6.16 -12.62 -1.97
C THR A 99 6.24 -11.32 -1.16
N LEU A 100 5.11 -10.78 -0.70
CA LEU A 100 5.09 -9.57 0.14
C LEU A 100 5.82 -9.77 1.46
N ASN A 101 5.60 -10.90 2.14
CA ASN A 101 6.28 -11.20 3.39
C ASN A 101 7.79 -11.35 3.18
N ASP A 102 8.21 -12.06 2.12
CA ASP A 102 9.63 -12.22 1.78
C ASP A 102 10.31 -10.85 1.52
N ILE A 103 9.63 -9.94 0.83
CA ILE A 103 10.13 -8.57 0.59
C ILE A 103 10.21 -7.76 1.89
N ILE A 104 9.19 -7.84 2.76
CA ILE A 104 9.19 -7.14 4.05
C ILE A 104 10.37 -7.59 4.91
N ASP A 105 10.68 -8.88 4.93
CA ASP A 105 11.80 -9.42 5.68
C ASP A 105 13.15 -9.01 5.08
N GLN A 106 13.26 -8.92 3.75
CA GLN A 106 14.47 -8.43 3.08
C GLN A 106 14.78 -6.95 3.35
N ILE A 107 13.75 -6.09 3.42
CA ILE A 107 13.94 -4.64 3.60
C ILE A 107 14.36 -4.28 5.03
N ASP A 108 14.01 -5.10 6.02
CA ASP A 108 14.31 -4.81 7.42
C ASP A 108 15.76 -5.09 7.84
N HIS A 109 16.56 -5.71 6.95
CA HIS A 109 17.96 -6.04 7.19
C HIS A 109 18.91 -4.99 6.59
#